data_AF-A0AAT9I0G4-F1
#
_entry.id   AF-A0AAT9I0G4-F1
#
_cell.length_a   1.000
_cell.length_b   1.000
_cell.length_c   1.000
_cell.angle_alpha   90.00
_cell.angle_beta   90.00
_cell.angle_gamma   90.00
#
_symmetry.space_group_name_H-M   'P 1'
#
loop_
_entity.id
_entity.type
_entity.pdbx_description
1 polymer ?
#
loop_
_entity_poly.entity_id
_entity_poly.type
_entity_poly.pdbx_seq_one_letter_code
_entity_poly.pdbx_strand_id
1 'polypeptide(L)'
;MHGPFEEQAARVAELVGKRPTQCPCETGHPTDREAVTGLLDEADSARKAGDIEALRGHLTRLLGPCPAAPTRAAVMRDIVKPPQKG
;
A
#
# COMPACT_ATOMS: atom_id res chain seq x y z
N MET A 1 -17.47 -39.01 -2.33
CA MET A 1 -16.44 -38.94 -3.38
C MET A 1 -16.61 -37.57 -4.01
N HIS A 2 -15.83 -36.59 -3.56
CA HIS A 2 -15.97 -35.22 -4.05
C HIS A 2 -15.40 -35.12 -5.46
N GLY A 3 -16.14 -34.49 -6.36
CA GLY A 3 -15.70 -34.35 -7.75
C GLY A 3 -14.48 -33.42 -7.84
N PRO A 4 -13.70 -33.50 -8.94
CA PRO A 4 -12.48 -32.70 -9.10
C PRO A 4 -12.73 -31.18 -8.98
N PHE A 5 -13.94 -30.72 -9.30
CA PHE A 5 -14.35 -29.33 -9.14
C PHE A 5 -14.59 -28.90 -7.69
N GLU A 6 -15.07 -29.81 -6.83
CA GLU A 6 -15.31 -29.53 -5.41
C GLU A 6 -13.99 -29.45 -4.63
N GLU A 7 -13.02 -30.30 -4.98
CA GLU A 7 -11.65 -30.22 -4.47
C GLU A 7 -10.94 -28.94 -4.93
N GLN A 8 -11.17 -28.50 -6.17
CA GLN A 8 -10.63 -27.25 -6.69
C GLN A 8 -11.25 -26.03 -5.99
N ALA A 9 -12.57 -26.03 -5.78
CA ALA A 9 -13.27 -24.97 -5.05
C ALA A 9 -12.80 -24.89 -3.58
N ALA A 10 -12.59 -26.03 -2.92
CA ALA A 10 -12.05 -26.08 -1.57
C ALA A 10 -10.61 -25.53 -1.51
N ARG A 11 -9.75 -25.88 -2.47
CA ARG A 11 -8.37 -25.34 -2.56
C ARG A 11 -8.35 -23.84 -2.84
N VAL A 12 -9.23 -23.35 -3.71
CA VAL A 12 -9.37 -21.90 -3.96
C VAL A 12 -9.86 -21.18 -2.71
N ALA A 13 -10.84 -21.74 -1.99
CA ALA A 13 -11.30 -21.18 -0.72
C ALA A 13 -10.20 -21.16 0.35
N GLU A 14 -9.34 -22.17 0.40
CA GLU A 14 -8.20 -22.23 1.31
C GLU A 14 -7.12 -21.19 0.99
N LEU A 15 -6.86 -20.95 -0.31
CA LEU A 15 -5.91 -19.94 -0.80
C LEU A 15 -6.43 -18.50 -0.66
N VAL A 16 -7.73 -18.29 -0.90
CA VAL A 16 -8.38 -16.97 -0.81
C VAL A 16 -8.76 -16.61 0.63
N GLY A 17 -9.03 -17.61 1.47
CA GLY A 17 -9.47 -17.44 2.86
C GLY A 17 -8.38 -16.93 3.81
N LYS A 18 -7.09 -17.12 3.49
CA LYS A 18 -5.98 -16.58 4.27
C LYS A 18 -5.41 -15.34 3.59
N ARG A 19 -6.11 -14.21 3.69
CA ARG A 19 -5.41 -12.92 3.64
C ARG A 19 -4.29 -12.99 4.69
N PRO A 20 -3.04 -12.62 4.37
CA PRO A 20 -2.06 -12.35 5.39
C PRO A 20 -2.66 -11.32 6.35
N THR A 21 -3.12 -11.76 7.52
CA THR A 21 -3.69 -10.91 8.56
C THR A 21 -2.59 -10.08 9.25
N GLN A 22 -1.33 -10.44 9.00
CA GLN A 22 -0.15 -9.81 9.55
C GLN A 22 0.55 -9.06 8.44
N CYS A 23 0.54 -7.72 8.52
CA CYS A 23 1.49 -6.91 7.77
C CYS A 23 2.89 -7.23 8.33
N PRO A 24 3.91 -7.47 7.51
CA PRO A 24 5.30 -7.61 7.97
C PRO A 24 5.91 -6.28 8.45
N CYS A 25 5.07 -5.36 8.90
CA CYS A 25 5.34 -3.95 8.99
C CYS A 25 5.38 -3.59 10.47
N GLU A 26 6.58 -3.35 11.01
CA GLU A 26 6.78 -3.05 12.43
C GLU A 26 6.49 -1.58 12.78
N THR A 27 6.29 -0.74 11.76
CA THR A 27 6.06 0.72 11.89
C THR A 27 4.63 1.11 11.55
N GLY A 28 4.15 2.20 12.16
CA GLY A 28 2.86 2.81 11.85
C GLY A 28 2.64 3.03 10.36
N HIS A 29 1.44 2.64 9.89
CA HIS A 29 1.04 2.76 8.50
C HIS A 29 0.57 4.18 8.21
N PRO A 30 1.25 4.91 7.31
CA PRO A 30 0.82 6.23 6.91
C PRO A 30 -0.42 6.06 6.02
N THR A 31 -1.61 6.11 6.58
CA THR A 31 -2.87 5.88 5.85
C THR A 31 -3.80 7.08 5.86
N ASP A 32 -3.53 8.09 6.68
CA ASP A 32 -4.21 9.38 6.61
C ASP A 32 -3.51 10.33 5.64
N ARG A 33 -4.17 11.46 5.36
CA ARG A 33 -3.72 12.45 4.39
C ARG A 33 -2.41 13.11 4.79
N GLU A 34 -2.25 13.43 6.07
CA GLU A 34 -1.09 14.16 6.58
C GLU A 34 0.16 13.29 6.50
N ALA A 35 0.08 12.05 6.99
CA ALA A 35 1.16 11.09 6.96
C ALA A 35 1.57 10.70 5.52
N VAL A 36 0.61 10.55 4.61
CA VAL A 36 0.90 10.28 3.19
C VAL A 36 1.54 11.48 2.51
N THR A 37 1.08 12.70 2.80
CA THR A 37 1.68 13.93 2.25
C THR A 37 3.12 14.10 2.73
N GLY A 38 3.38 13.92 4.03
CA GLY A 38 4.72 14.04 4.59
C GLY A 38 5.72 13.07 3.93
N LEU A 39 5.31 11.83 3.64
CA LEU A 39 6.18 10.88 2.94
C LEU A 39 6.42 11.23 1.48
N LEU A 40 5.46 11.87 0.81
CA LEU A 40 5.66 12.37 -0.55
C LEU A 40 6.64 13.55 -0.55
N ASP A 41 6.57 14.43 0.45
CA ASP A 41 7.49 15.56 0.61
C ASP A 41 8.92 15.10 0.94
N GLU A 42 9.07 14.09 1.80
CA GLU A 42 10.35 13.43 2.07
C GLU A 42 10.93 12.79 0.79
N ALA A 43 10.11 12.06 0.02
CA ALA A 43 10.53 11.46 -1.24
C ALA A 43 10.95 12.53 -2.27
N ASP A 44 10.21 13.62 -2.40
CA ASP A 44 10.59 14.73 -3.31
C ASP A 44 11.87 15.43 -2.86
N SER A 45 12.07 15.57 -1.54
CA SER A 45 13.31 16.12 -0.97
C SER A 45 14.51 15.22 -1.27
N ALA A 46 14.39 13.91 -1.07
CA ALA A 46 15.44 12.94 -1.43
C ALA A 46 15.75 12.97 -2.94
N ARG A 47 14.71 13.07 -3.78
CA ARG A 47 14.86 13.23 -5.24
C ARG A 47 15.63 14.49 -5.60
N LYS A 48 15.30 15.63 -5.00
CA LYS A 48 15.99 16.91 -5.23
C LYS A 48 17.44 16.90 -4.76
N ALA A 49 17.73 16.19 -3.67
CA ALA A 49 19.07 16.02 -3.13
C ALA A 49 19.93 15.01 -3.92
N GLY A 50 19.33 14.25 -4.84
CA GLY A 50 20.01 13.15 -5.53
C GLY A 50 20.29 11.93 -4.64
N ASP A 51 19.66 11.84 -3.46
CA ASP A 51 19.79 10.72 -2.54
C ASP A 51 18.88 9.57 -2.98
N ILE A 52 19.43 8.73 -3.86
CA ILE A 52 18.69 7.62 -4.47
C ILE A 52 18.37 6.51 -3.46
N GLU A 53 19.20 6.32 -2.43
CA GLU A 53 18.94 5.31 -1.39
C GLU A 53 17.78 5.73 -0.50
N ALA A 54 17.78 6.97 -0.02
CA ALA A 54 16.66 7.52 0.73
C ALA A 54 15.37 7.50 -0.09
N LEU A 55 15.43 7.96 -1.35
CA LEU A 55 14.29 7.95 -2.27
C LEU A 55 13.69 6.54 -2.42
N ARG A 56 14.54 5.53 -2.62
CA ARG A 56 14.09 4.13 -2.70
C ARG A 56 13.40 3.69 -1.41
N GLY A 57 13.95 4.04 -0.25
CA GLY A 57 13.34 3.74 1.05
C GLY A 57 11.94 4.34 1.20
N HIS A 58 11.78 5.63 0.88
CA HIS A 58 10.47 6.31 0.95
C HIS A 58 9.47 5.70 -0.04
N LEU A 59 9.89 5.40 -1.28
CA LEU A 59 9.03 4.76 -2.28
C LEU A 59 8.62 3.34 -1.85
N THR A 60 9.53 2.55 -1.27
CA THR A 60 9.19 1.22 -0.73
C THR A 60 8.19 1.33 0.42
N ARG A 61 8.30 2.35 1.29
CA ARG A 61 7.33 2.57 2.36
C ARG A 61 5.94 2.95 1.83
N LEU A 62 5.90 3.73 0.75
CA LEU A 62 4.66 4.14 0.08
C LEU A 62 4.01 2.99 -0.72
N LEU A 63 4.80 2.28 -1.52
CA LEU A 63 4.34 1.37 -2.58
C LEU A 63 4.58 -0.13 -2.29
N GLY A 64 5.27 -0.43 -1.19
CA GLY A 64 5.68 -1.80 -0.87
C GLY A 64 4.51 -2.77 -0.66
N PRO A 65 4.81 -4.09 -0.64
CA PRO A 65 3.82 -5.15 -0.47
C PRO A 65 3.21 -5.08 0.94
N CYS A 66 2.15 -4.28 1.06
CA CYS A 66 1.52 -3.93 2.33
C CYS A 66 0.00 -3.93 2.12
N PRO A 67 -0.79 -4.59 3.00
CA PRO A 67 -2.25 -4.56 2.91
C PRO A 67 -2.86 -3.15 2.97
N ALA A 68 -2.14 -2.17 3.53
CA ALA A 68 -2.55 -0.77 3.58
C ALA A 68 -2.18 0.04 2.30
N ALA A 69 -1.49 -0.57 1.32
CA ALA A 69 -1.14 0.09 0.06
C ALA A 69 -2.36 0.60 -0.73
N PRO A 70 -3.49 -0.12 -0.83
CA PRO A 70 -4.68 0.40 -1.49
C PRO A 70 -5.24 1.66 -0.82
N THR A 71 -5.21 1.73 0.52
CA THR A 71 -5.64 2.91 1.28
C THR A 71 -4.75 4.10 0.99
N ARG A 72 -3.42 3.92 0.98
CA ARG A 72 -2.47 4.98 0.59
C ARG A 72 -2.70 5.46 -0.83
N ALA A 73 -2.90 4.55 -1.77
CA ALA A 73 -3.19 4.89 -3.16
C ALA A 73 -4.51 5.64 -3.32
N ALA A 74 -5.52 5.39 -2.48
CA ALA A 74 -6.75 6.18 -2.45
C ALA A 74 -6.47 7.61 -1.96
N VAL A 75 -5.77 7.76 -0.84
CA VAL A 75 -5.37 9.07 -0.30
C VAL A 75 -4.53 9.88 -1.29
N MET A 76 -3.53 9.26 -1.93
CA MET A 76 -2.71 9.91 -2.97
C MET A 76 -3.57 10.43 -4.13
N ARG A 77 -4.55 9.63 -4.59
CA ARG A 77 -5.48 10.06 -5.65
C ARG A 77 -6.32 11.26 -5.23
N ASP A 78 -6.71 11.33 -3.96
CA ASP A 78 -7.47 12.45 -3.41
C ASP A 78 -6.62 13.70 -3.14
N ILE A 79 -5.30 13.54 -2.93
CA ILE A 79 -4.35 14.66 -2.88
C ILE A 79 -4.20 15.31 -4.26
N VAL A 80 -4.12 14.50 -5.33
CA VAL A 80 -3.96 14.99 -6.71
C VAL A 80 -5.23 15.68 -7.24
N LYS A 81 -6.41 15.31 -6.72
CA LYS A 81 -7.64 16.05 -7.05
C LYS A 81 -7.59 17.44 -6.40
N PRO A 82 -7.67 18.53 -7.18
CA PRO A 82 -7.86 19.85 -6.59
C PRO A 82 -9.16 19.84 -5.77
N PRO A 83 -9.22 20.57 -4.64
CA PRO A 83 -10.45 20.65 -3.86
C PRO A 83 -11.57 21.10 -4.79
N GLN A 84 -12.63 20.28 -4.90
CA GLN A 84 -13.81 20.67 -5.63
C GLN A 84 -14.39 21.89 -4.91
N LYS A 85 -14.25 23.07 -5.51
CA LYS A 85 -14.97 24.26 -5.08
C LYS A 85 -16.45 23.96 -5.32
N GLY A 86 -17.21 23.86 -4.23
CA GLY A 86 -18.68 23.92 -4.27
C GLY A 86 -19.16 25.31 -4.64
#